data_AF-A0A059B255-F1
#
_entry.id   AF-A0A059B255-F1
#
_cell.length_a   1.000
_cell.length_b   1.000
_cell.length_c   1.000
_cell.angle_alpha   90.00
_cell.angle_beta   90.00
_cell.angle_gamma   90.00
#
_symmetry.space_group_name_H-M   'P 1'
#
loop_
_entity.id
_entity.type
_entity.pdbx_description
1 polymer ?
#
loop_
_entity_poly.entity_id
_entity_poly.type
_entity_poly.pdbx_seq_one_letter_code
_entity_poly.pdbx_strand_id
1 'polypeptide(L)'
;MRNPDRIESDMAGFSLLLAEKNPDAAIGLFRKAINAGDRVDSALKDMAVIMKQQDRAEEAIEAIRSFRHLCSRQAQESLDNVLIDLYKKCGRLDKQIELLKQKLWMICHGEVFNRKPTKTARSHGKKFQVTVKQETSRILGNLGWAYMQQGNFMAAEVVYCKAQMIDPDANKACNLSLCLIKLERTMEARPILLDVLQGEFPGSDDPKARSRAEELLQGLEPSEASSLQSSGLAQKVEDAFIEELDHLMNQWVPLRSKRLPIFEEISPFRDQLAC
;
A
#
# COMPACT_ATOMS: atom_id res chain seq x y z
N MET A 1 -20.02 -26.87 -39.23
CA MET A 1 -19.70 -25.44 -39.00
C MET A 1 -19.88 -25.16 -37.52
N ARG A 2 -18.78 -25.00 -36.77
CA ARG A 2 -18.81 -24.72 -35.32
C ARG A 2 -18.62 -23.22 -35.10
N ASN A 3 -19.44 -22.67 -34.21
CA ASN A 3 -19.49 -21.26 -33.83
C ASN A 3 -18.15 -20.82 -33.18
N PRO A 4 -17.56 -19.66 -33.55
CA PRO A 4 -16.25 -19.21 -33.01
C PRO A 4 -16.27 -18.67 -31.57
N ASP A 5 -17.44 -18.44 -30.97
CA ASP A 5 -17.59 -17.79 -29.66
C ASP A 5 -17.37 -18.71 -28.45
N ARG A 6 -16.35 -19.58 -28.51
CA ARG A 6 -15.99 -20.44 -27.36
C ARG A 6 -14.53 -20.36 -26.94
N ILE A 7 -13.90 -19.21 -27.19
CA ILE A 7 -12.55 -18.85 -26.71
C ILE A 7 -12.60 -18.17 -25.31
N GLU A 8 -13.79 -18.03 -24.73
CA GLU A 8 -14.05 -17.15 -23.57
C GLU A 8 -13.52 -17.66 -22.21
N SER A 9 -13.08 -18.91 -22.08
CA SER A 9 -12.57 -19.46 -20.81
C SER A 9 -11.08 -19.83 -20.81
N ASP A 10 -10.44 -19.91 -21.99
CA ASP A 10 -9.09 -20.49 -22.09
C ASP A 10 -7.98 -19.45 -22.09
N MET A 11 -8.24 -18.18 -22.43
CA MET A 11 -7.18 -17.16 -22.57
C MET A 11 -6.47 -16.78 -21.26
N ALA A 12 -7.18 -16.79 -20.12
CA ALA A 12 -6.56 -16.49 -18.83
C ALA A 12 -5.68 -17.67 -18.33
N GLY A 13 -6.11 -18.91 -18.56
CA GLY A 13 -5.33 -20.11 -18.26
C GLY A 13 -4.15 -20.32 -19.22
N PHE A 14 -4.34 -19.99 -20.50
CA PHE A 14 -3.33 -20.10 -21.53
C PHE A 14 -2.21 -19.08 -21.35
N SER A 15 -2.53 -17.85 -20.93
CA SER A 15 -1.53 -16.80 -20.68
C SER A 15 -0.64 -17.11 -19.48
N LEU A 16 -1.18 -17.74 -18.42
CA LEU A 16 -0.40 -18.13 -17.23
C LEU A 16 0.54 -19.31 -17.55
N LEU A 17 0.03 -20.32 -18.28
CA LEU A 17 0.82 -21.49 -18.72
C LEU A 17 1.91 -21.09 -19.73
N LEU A 18 1.63 -20.12 -20.61
CA LEU A 18 2.64 -19.55 -21.51
C LEU A 18 3.66 -18.69 -20.78
N ALA A 19 3.29 -17.95 -19.73
CA ALA A 19 4.24 -17.17 -18.95
C ALA A 19 5.30 -18.06 -18.28
N GLU A 20 4.94 -19.28 -17.86
CA GLU A 20 5.86 -20.26 -17.29
C GLU A 20 6.79 -20.91 -18.33
N LYS A 21 6.33 -21.06 -19.58
CA LYS A 21 7.07 -21.78 -20.63
C LYS A 21 7.82 -20.86 -21.61
N ASN A 22 7.28 -19.68 -21.90
CA ASN A 22 7.83 -18.71 -22.85
C ASN A 22 7.35 -17.29 -22.51
N PRO A 23 8.04 -16.60 -21.58
CA PRO A 23 7.63 -15.27 -21.11
C PRO A 23 7.70 -14.21 -22.20
N ASP A 24 8.65 -14.30 -23.14
CA ASP A 24 8.77 -13.34 -24.25
C ASP A 24 7.60 -13.43 -25.24
N ALA A 25 7.15 -14.66 -25.55
CA ALA A 25 5.96 -14.86 -26.35
C ALA A 25 4.71 -14.28 -25.65
N ALA A 26 4.59 -14.48 -24.33
CA ALA A 26 3.50 -13.93 -23.53
C ALA A 26 3.51 -12.38 -23.55
N ILE A 27 4.66 -11.76 -23.32
CA ILE A 27 4.84 -10.29 -23.41
C ILE A 27 4.44 -9.79 -24.81
N GLY A 28 4.85 -10.49 -25.86
CA GLY A 28 4.47 -10.17 -27.24
C GLY A 28 2.96 -10.22 -27.48
N LEU A 29 2.26 -11.20 -26.90
CA LEU A 29 0.81 -11.31 -26.97
C LEU A 29 0.11 -10.17 -26.22
N PHE A 30 0.55 -9.86 -25.01
CA PHE A 30 -0.03 -8.74 -24.25
C PHE A 30 0.16 -7.40 -24.96
N ARG A 31 1.34 -7.14 -25.54
CA ARG A 31 1.57 -5.93 -26.34
C ARG A 31 0.62 -5.83 -27.54
N LYS A 32 0.36 -6.95 -28.23
CA LYS A 32 -0.62 -6.99 -29.32
C LYS A 32 -2.04 -6.69 -28.83
N ALA A 33 -2.45 -7.27 -27.70
CA ALA A 33 -3.76 -7.01 -27.10
C ALA A 33 -3.94 -5.54 -26.73
N ILE A 34 -2.93 -4.93 -26.07
CA ILE A 34 -2.92 -3.50 -25.72
C ILE A 34 -3.09 -2.62 -26.97
N ASN A 35 -2.32 -2.89 -28.03
CA ASN A 35 -2.38 -2.11 -29.27
C ASN A 35 -3.72 -2.28 -30.01
N ALA A 36 -4.38 -3.43 -29.84
CA ALA A 36 -5.72 -3.69 -30.39
C ALA A 36 -6.85 -3.14 -29.50
N GLY A 37 -6.53 -2.57 -28.33
CA GLY A 37 -7.52 -2.11 -27.35
C GLY A 37 -8.24 -3.24 -26.61
N ASP A 38 -7.77 -4.49 -26.71
CA ASP A 38 -8.39 -5.64 -26.07
C ASP A 38 -7.89 -5.79 -24.63
N ARG A 39 -8.81 -5.70 -23.67
CA ARG A 39 -8.56 -5.95 -22.23
C ARG A 39 -7.32 -5.24 -21.69
N VAL A 40 -7.10 -4.00 -22.12
CA VAL A 40 -5.89 -3.20 -21.86
C VAL A 40 -5.50 -3.18 -20.38
N ASP A 41 -6.46 -2.99 -19.48
CA ASP A 41 -6.25 -2.96 -18.02
C ASP A 41 -5.55 -4.23 -17.50
N SER A 42 -6.10 -5.40 -17.82
CA SER A 42 -5.52 -6.70 -17.42
C SER A 42 -4.24 -7.02 -18.17
N ALA A 43 -4.21 -6.76 -19.48
CA ALA A 43 -3.05 -7.06 -20.32
C ALA A 43 -1.80 -6.29 -19.86
N LEU A 44 -1.94 -4.99 -19.58
CA LEU A 44 -0.82 -4.17 -19.10
C LEU A 44 -0.34 -4.62 -17.72
N LYS A 45 -1.27 -4.91 -16.79
CA LYS A 45 -0.92 -5.35 -15.44
C LYS A 45 -0.19 -6.69 -15.46
N ASP A 46 -0.72 -7.67 -16.19
CA ASP A 46 -0.15 -9.02 -16.25
C ASP A 46 1.19 -9.03 -17.00
N MET A 47 1.31 -8.24 -18.08
CA MET A 47 2.59 -8.03 -18.76
C MET A 47 3.66 -7.46 -17.82
N ALA A 48 3.32 -6.42 -17.03
CA ALA A 48 4.27 -5.83 -16.09
C ALA A 48 4.71 -6.80 -14.99
N VAL A 49 3.80 -7.67 -14.50
CA VAL A 49 4.11 -8.71 -13.51
C VAL A 49 5.08 -9.74 -14.08
N ILE A 50 4.85 -10.21 -15.32
CA ILE A 50 5.75 -11.16 -15.99
C ILE A 50 7.12 -10.53 -16.22
N MET A 51 7.17 -9.29 -16.70
CA MET A 51 8.42 -8.56 -16.88
C MET A 51 9.20 -8.41 -15.56
N LYS A 52 8.52 -8.12 -14.44
CA LYS A 52 9.13 -8.10 -13.10
C LYS A 52 9.76 -9.44 -12.73
N GLN A 53 9.09 -10.56 -13.03
CA GLN A 53 9.59 -11.92 -12.77
C GLN A 53 10.82 -12.27 -13.62
N GLN A 54 10.88 -11.75 -14.85
CA GLN A 54 12.01 -11.93 -15.77
C GLN A 54 13.16 -10.93 -15.57
N ASP A 55 13.18 -10.24 -14.43
CA ASP A 55 14.19 -9.22 -14.10
C ASP A 55 14.24 -8.02 -15.07
N ARG A 56 13.13 -7.75 -15.76
CA ARG A 56 12.97 -6.64 -16.70
C ARG A 56 12.12 -5.53 -16.09
N ALA A 57 12.44 -5.15 -14.85
CA ALA A 57 11.62 -4.22 -14.07
C ALA A 57 11.62 -2.81 -14.66
N GLU A 58 12.74 -2.34 -15.21
CA GLU A 58 12.86 -1.05 -15.89
C GLU A 58 11.97 -0.99 -17.13
N GLU A 59 11.99 -2.03 -17.96
CA GLU A 59 11.13 -2.12 -19.14
C GLU A 59 9.64 -2.17 -18.74
N ALA A 60 9.31 -2.85 -17.63
CA ALA A 60 7.94 -2.89 -17.10
C ALA A 60 7.46 -1.49 -16.69
N ILE A 61 8.33 -0.69 -16.04
CA ILE A 61 8.04 0.69 -15.67
C ILE A 61 7.74 1.53 -16.91
N GLU A 62 8.57 1.43 -17.96
CA GLU A 62 8.37 2.18 -19.19
C GLU A 62 7.12 1.74 -19.96
N ALA A 63 6.80 0.44 -19.94
CA ALA A 63 5.54 -0.06 -20.49
C ALA A 63 4.32 0.53 -19.76
N ILE A 64 4.32 0.52 -18.42
CA ILE A 64 3.22 1.12 -17.65
C ILE A 64 3.10 2.61 -17.96
N ARG A 65 4.20 3.36 -17.98
CA ARG A 65 4.19 4.80 -18.33
C ARG A 65 3.62 5.06 -19.71
N SER A 66 3.99 4.21 -20.67
CA SER A 66 3.55 4.34 -22.07
C SER A 66 2.07 4.04 -22.24
N PHE A 67 1.52 3.05 -21.54
CA PHE A 67 0.17 2.55 -21.82
C PHE A 67 -0.88 2.90 -20.76
N ARG A 68 -0.49 3.36 -19.56
CA ARG A 68 -1.45 3.60 -18.47
C ARG A 68 -2.55 4.59 -18.83
N HIS A 69 -2.31 5.53 -19.75
CA HIS A 69 -3.33 6.51 -20.16
C HIS A 69 -4.50 5.86 -20.93
N LEU A 70 -4.31 4.65 -21.46
CA LEU A 70 -5.35 3.85 -22.10
C LEU A 70 -6.17 3.03 -21.09
N CYS A 71 -5.73 2.96 -19.84
CA CYS A 71 -6.37 2.16 -18.80
C CYS A 71 -7.47 2.92 -18.06
N SER A 72 -8.46 2.19 -17.56
CA SER A 72 -9.54 2.75 -16.76
C SER A 72 -9.03 3.39 -15.46
N ARG A 73 -9.83 4.31 -14.88
CA ARG A 73 -9.54 4.91 -13.57
C ARG A 73 -9.39 3.85 -12.48
N GLN A 74 -10.17 2.76 -12.55
CA GLN A 74 -10.11 1.66 -11.58
C GLN A 74 -8.79 0.89 -11.68
N ALA A 75 -8.25 0.74 -12.90
CA ALA A 75 -6.98 0.05 -13.13
C ALA A 75 -5.77 0.88 -12.65
N GLN A 76 -5.86 2.22 -12.66
CA GLN A 76 -4.77 3.09 -12.20
C GLN A 76 -4.28 2.70 -10.80
N GLU A 77 -5.19 2.46 -9.86
CA GLU A 77 -4.81 2.09 -8.49
C GLU A 77 -4.02 0.77 -8.45
N SER A 78 -4.41 -0.20 -9.28
CA SER A 78 -3.70 -1.48 -9.37
C SER A 78 -2.33 -1.32 -10.04
N LEU A 79 -2.22 -0.45 -11.05
CA LEU A 79 -0.96 -0.11 -11.71
C LEU A 79 -0.02 0.63 -10.76
N ASP A 80 -0.52 1.52 -9.91
CA ASP A 80 0.29 2.22 -8.90
C ASP A 80 0.89 1.23 -7.91
N ASN A 81 0.12 0.22 -7.47
CA ASN A 81 0.65 -0.83 -6.59
C ASN A 81 1.76 -1.64 -7.29
N VAL A 82 1.61 -1.95 -8.58
CA VAL A 82 2.66 -2.62 -9.36
C VAL A 82 3.89 -1.70 -9.53
N LEU A 83 3.69 -0.40 -9.78
CA LEU A 83 4.78 0.58 -9.90
C LEU A 83 5.57 0.73 -8.60
N ILE A 84 4.92 0.75 -7.43
CA ILE A 84 5.60 0.78 -6.13
C ILE A 84 6.56 -0.41 -6.00
N ASP A 85 6.09 -1.61 -6.34
CA ASP A 85 6.87 -2.84 -6.34
C ASP A 85 8.04 -2.81 -7.33
N LEU A 86 7.82 -2.27 -8.52
CA LEU A 86 8.85 -2.14 -9.56
C LEU A 86 9.90 -1.11 -9.15
N TYR A 87 9.51 0.05 -8.63
CA TYR A 87 10.45 1.06 -8.14
C TYR A 87 11.31 0.53 -6.99
N LYS A 88 10.70 -0.23 -6.07
CA LYS A 88 11.43 -0.96 -5.03
C LYS A 88 12.47 -1.91 -5.62
N LYS A 89 12.11 -2.69 -6.64
CA LYS A 89 13.02 -3.65 -7.28
C LYS A 89 14.18 -2.94 -8.01
N CYS A 90 13.92 -1.80 -8.65
CA CYS A 90 14.92 -1.00 -9.36
C CYS A 90 15.75 -0.06 -8.46
N GLY A 91 15.53 -0.06 -7.14
CA GLY A 91 16.19 0.89 -6.23
C GLY A 91 15.80 2.36 -6.46
N ARG A 92 14.69 2.63 -7.16
CA ARG A 92 14.19 3.98 -7.48
C ARG A 92 13.38 4.56 -6.31
N LEU A 93 14.04 4.71 -5.15
CA LEU A 93 13.39 5.08 -3.89
C LEU A 93 12.64 6.42 -3.96
N ASP A 94 13.20 7.45 -4.61
CA ASP A 94 12.55 8.76 -4.71
C ASP A 94 11.18 8.68 -5.41
N LYS A 95 11.12 7.94 -6.52
CA LYS A 95 9.86 7.73 -7.26
C LYS A 95 8.86 6.88 -6.47
N GLN A 96 9.37 5.94 -5.68
CA GLN A 96 8.54 5.15 -4.78
C GLN A 96 7.91 6.05 -3.70
N ILE A 97 8.71 6.92 -3.07
CA ILE A 97 8.28 7.87 -2.03
C ILE A 97 7.25 8.84 -2.59
N GLU A 98 7.51 9.45 -3.75
CA GLU A 98 6.60 10.38 -4.43
C GLU A 98 5.22 9.72 -4.66
N LEU A 99 5.21 8.51 -5.23
CA LEU A 99 3.98 7.78 -5.50
C LEU A 99 3.23 7.38 -4.23
N LEU A 100 3.95 6.98 -3.17
CA LEU A 100 3.35 6.65 -1.87
C LEU A 100 2.72 7.88 -1.21
N LYS A 101 3.39 9.04 -1.23
CA LYS A 101 2.83 10.32 -0.75
C LYS A 101 1.59 10.72 -1.53
N GLN A 102 1.65 10.63 -2.87
CA GLN A 102 0.49 10.91 -3.71
C GLN A 102 -0.69 9.99 -3.37
N LYS A 103 -0.46 8.69 -3.16
CA LYS A 103 -1.51 7.76 -2.74
C LYS A 103 -2.11 8.12 -1.39
N LEU A 104 -1.30 8.49 -0.41
CA LEU A 104 -1.78 8.96 0.89
C LEU A 104 -2.65 10.21 0.73
N TRP A 105 -2.21 11.17 -0.07
CA TRP A 105 -2.95 12.40 -0.36
C TRP A 105 -4.32 12.09 -0.97
N MET A 106 -4.38 11.21 -1.98
CA MET A 106 -5.64 10.80 -2.63
C MET A 106 -6.59 10.05 -1.67
N ILE A 107 -6.05 9.27 -0.73
CA ILE A 107 -6.87 8.62 0.31
C ILE A 107 -7.47 9.67 1.24
N CYS A 108 -6.66 10.63 1.71
CA CYS A 108 -7.10 11.70 2.60
C CYS A 108 -8.11 12.66 1.95
N HIS A 109 -8.05 12.83 0.63
CA HIS A 109 -9.04 13.60 -0.13
C HIS A 109 -10.27 12.77 -0.53
N GLY A 110 -10.25 11.47 -0.26
CA GLY A 110 -11.39 10.60 -0.48
C GLY A 110 -11.55 10.07 -1.87
N GLU A 111 -10.57 10.28 -2.75
CA GLU A 111 -10.65 9.91 -4.16
C GLU A 111 -10.55 8.41 -4.35
N VAL A 112 -9.79 7.73 -3.49
CA VAL A 112 -9.59 6.26 -3.56
C VAL A 112 -10.81 5.50 -3.03
N PHE A 113 -11.49 6.06 -2.02
CA PHE A 113 -12.60 5.39 -1.34
C PHE A 113 -13.98 5.99 -1.68
N ASN A 114 -14.04 6.96 -2.60
CA ASN A 114 -15.27 7.69 -2.94
C ASN A 114 -16.03 8.19 -1.71
N ARG A 115 -15.30 8.72 -0.71
CA ARG A 115 -15.88 9.18 0.58
C ARG A 115 -16.60 8.12 1.41
N LYS A 116 -16.30 6.84 1.17
CA LYS A 116 -16.77 5.72 1.99
C LYS A 116 -15.68 5.28 2.98
N PRO A 117 -16.06 4.73 4.15
CA PRO A 117 -15.09 4.22 5.12
C PRO A 117 -14.38 2.93 4.65
N THR A 118 -14.99 2.22 3.71
CA THR A 118 -14.48 0.96 3.18
C THR A 118 -14.69 0.85 1.68
N LYS A 119 -13.87 0.02 1.02
CA LYS A 119 -14.04 -0.40 -0.37
C LYS A 119 -13.90 -1.90 -0.49
N THR A 120 -14.52 -2.48 -1.52
CA THR A 120 -14.34 -3.90 -1.82
C THR A 120 -13.10 -4.10 -2.67
N ALA A 121 -12.18 -4.91 -2.18
CA ALA A 121 -11.03 -5.39 -2.94
C ALA A 121 -11.23 -6.87 -3.32
N ARG A 122 -10.46 -7.32 -4.32
CA ARG A 122 -10.42 -8.74 -4.70
C ARG A 122 -8.98 -9.24 -4.73
N SER A 123 -8.78 -10.42 -4.17
CA SER A 123 -7.52 -11.16 -4.23
C SER A 123 -7.82 -12.63 -4.46
N HIS A 124 -7.17 -13.24 -5.45
CA HIS A 124 -7.39 -14.65 -5.85
C HIS A 124 -8.88 -15.04 -5.97
N GLY A 125 -9.70 -14.16 -6.58
CA GLY A 125 -11.14 -14.38 -6.76
C GLY A 125 -12.00 -14.14 -5.51
N LYS A 126 -11.41 -13.99 -4.33
CA LYS A 126 -12.12 -13.70 -3.07
C LYS A 126 -12.31 -12.20 -2.89
N LYS A 127 -13.54 -11.80 -2.55
CA LYS A 127 -13.88 -10.42 -2.20
C LYS A 127 -13.65 -10.20 -0.72
N PHE A 128 -13.08 -9.06 -0.36
CA PHE A 128 -12.92 -8.63 1.03
C PHE A 128 -13.11 -7.12 1.12
N GLN A 129 -13.39 -6.63 2.33
CA GLN A 129 -13.46 -5.19 2.58
C GLN A 129 -12.12 -4.68 3.09
N VAL A 130 -11.69 -3.56 2.53
CA VAL A 130 -10.53 -2.80 2.99
C VAL A 130 -11.05 -1.50 3.56
N THR A 131 -10.63 -1.17 4.77
CA THR A 131 -10.97 0.11 5.41
C THR A 131 -9.96 1.20 5.01
N VAL A 132 -10.37 2.47 5.11
CA VAL A 132 -9.44 3.61 4.95
C VAL A 132 -8.25 3.47 5.90
N LYS A 133 -8.49 3.11 7.17
CA LYS A 133 -7.44 2.94 8.18
C LYS A 133 -6.39 1.88 7.78
N GLN A 134 -6.85 0.70 7.39
CA GLN A 134 -5.97 -0.39 6.96
C GLN A 134 -5.12 0.00 5.75
N GLU A 135 -5.74 0.61 4.73
CA GLU A 135 -5.01 1.03 3.54
C GLU A 135 -4.01 2.15 3.85
N THR A 136 -4.41 3.17 4.64
CA THR A 136 -3.50 4.24 5.06
C THR A 136 -2.31 3.69 5.83
N SER A 137 -2.55 2.82 6.82
CA SER A 137 -1.48 2.22 7.63
C SER A 137 -0.54 1.36 6.78
N ARG A 138 -1.07 0.61 5.81
CA ARG A 138 -0.27 -0.15 4.84
C ARG A 138 0.62 0.76 3.98
N ILE A 139 0.09 1.87 3.46
CA ILE A 139 0.85 2.81 2.63
C ILE A 139 1.92 3.53 3.47
N LEU A 140 1.61 3.92 4.71
CA LEU A 140 2.59 4.50 5.65
C LEU A 140 3.72 3.52 5.97
N GLY A 141 3.41 2.24 6.19
CA GLY A 141 4.43 1.21 6.42
C GLY A 141 5.37 1.02 5.23
N ASN A 142 4.84 1.13 3.99
CA ASN A 142 5.65 1.10 2.77
C ASN A 142 6.52 2.37 2.61
N LEU A 143 5.99 3.52 3.01
CA LEU A 143 6.71 4.80 3.00
C LEU A 143 7.85 4.80 4.02
N GLY A 144 7.60 4.31 5.23
CA GLY A 144 8.63 4.11 6.24
C GLY A 144 9.73 3.19 5.74
N TRP A 145 9.36 2.09 5.06
CA TRP A 145 10.36 1.18 4.49
C TRP A 145 11.25 1.89 3.46
N ALA A 146 10.66 2.69 2.57
CA ALA A 146 11.40 3.43 1.56
C ALA A 146 12.37 4.45 2.20
N TYR A 147 11.95 5.16 3.25
CA TYR A 147 12.84 6.06 4.00
C TYR A 147 13.97 5.34 4.71
N MET A 148 13.71 4.16 5.29
CA MET A 148 14.78 3.35 5.88
C MET A 148 15.82 2.95 4.82
N GLN A 149 15.39 2.61 3.60
CA GLN A 149 16.33 2.28 2.52
C GLN A 149 17.16 3.49 2.08
N GLN A 150 16.65 4.71 2.21
CA GLN A 150 17.42 5.94 1.98
C GLN A 150 18.36 6.29 3.15
N GLY A 151 18.32 5.56 4.27
CA GLY A 151 19.02 5.91 5.50
C GLY A 151 18.38 7.07 6.27
N ASN A 152 17.19 7.53 5.86
CA ASN A 152 16.45 8.58 6.56
C ASN A 152 15.61 7.97 7.70
N PHE A 153 16.29 7.53 8.76
CA PHE A 153 15.64 6.87 9.90
C PHE A 153 14.72 7.80 10.70
N MET A 154 14.99 9.10 10.69
CA MET A 154 14.12 10.11 11.31
C MET A 154 12.75 10.17 10.62
N ALA A 155 12.73 10.34 9.30
CA ALA A 155 11.47 10.33 8.55
C ALA A 155 10.75 8.99 8.68
N ALA A 156 11.50 7.88 8.59
CA ALA A 156 10.95 6.54 8.75
C ALA A 156 10.29 6.34 10.12
N GLU A 157 10.89 6.82 11.21
CA GLU A 157 10.31 6.77 12.55
C GLU A 157 8.93 7.45 12.56
N VAL A 158 8.82 8.68 12.05
CA VAL A 158 7.58 9.44 12.04
C VAL A 158 6.45 8.67 11.35
N VAL A 159 6.70 8.15 10.14
CA VAL A 159 5.67 7.39 9.42
C VAL A 159 5.37 6.03 10.03
N TYR A 160 6.35 5.33 10.63
CA TYR A 160 6.09 4.08 11.34
C TYR A 160 5.31 4.29 12.64
N CYS A 161 5.62 5.34 13.41
CA CYS A 161 4.82 5.77 14.55
C CYS A 161 3.37 6.00 14.13
N LYS A 162 3.16 6.77 13.05
CA LYS A 162 1.82 7.03 12.52
C LYS A 162 1.10 5.75 12.09
N ALA A 163 1.78 4.86 11.39
CA ALA A 163 1.22 3.58 10.96
C ALA A 163 0.81 2.72 12.16
N GLN A 164 1.66 2.64 13.19
CA GLN A 164 1.41 1.91 14.43
C GLN A 164 0.21 2.49 15.20
N MET A 165 0.02 3.82 15.22
CA MET A 165 -1.14 4.45 15.85
C MET A 165 -2.47 4.14 15.14
N ILE A 166 -2.45 3.94 13.82
CA ILE A 166 -3.67 3.72 13.02
C ILE A 166 -4.10 2.25 13.04
N ASP A 167 -3.16 1.33 12.84
CA ASP A 167 -3.39 -0.11 12.74
C ASP A 167 -2.14 -0.86 13.26
N PRO A 168 -2.03 -1.03 14.60
CA PRO A 168 -0.87 -1.61 15.26
C PRO A 168 -0.62 -3.05 14.80
N ASP A 169 0.64 -3.39 14.51
CA ASP A 169 1.05 -4.78 14.32
C ASP A 169 2.52 -5.00 14.69
N ALA A 170 2.89 -6.26 14.90
CA ALA A 170 4.24 -6.65 15.31
C ALA A 170 5.33 -6.26 14.29
N ASN A 171 5.05 -6.30 12.99
CA ASN A 171 6.04 -5.94 11.97
C ASN A 171 6.32 -4.44 11.96
N LYS A 172 5.29 -3.61 12.07
CA LYS A 172 5.46 -2.16 12.21
C LYS A 172 6.20 -1.81 13.49
N ALA A 173 5.87 -2.45 14.62
CA ALA A 173 6.58 -2.29 15.88
C ALA A 173 8.08 -2.65 15.77
N CYS A 174 8.41 -3.76 15.09
CA CYS A 174 9.80 -4.13 14.82
C CYS A 174 10.51 -3.14 13.89
N ASN A 175 9.85 -2.65 12.85
CA ASN A 175 10.43 -1.64 11.95
C ASN A 175 10.66 -0.30 12.65
N LEU A 176 9.72 0.14 13.50
CA LEU A 176 9.87 1.32 14.34
C LEU A 176 11.05 1.17 15.30
N SER A 177 11.15 0.03 15.98
CA SER A 177 12.27 -0.29 16.88
C SER A 177 13.60 -0.25 16.15
N LEU A 178 13.68 -0.78 14.92
CA LEU A 178 14.88 -0.69 14.10
C LEU A 178 15.25 0.76 13.74
N CYS A 179 14.26 1.63 13.48
CA CYS A 179 14.53 3.06 13.28
C CYS A 179 15.14 3.69 14.53
N LEU A 180 14.54 3.43 15.71
CA LEU A 180 15.04 3.92 17.00
C LEU A 180 16.47 3.44 17.29
N ILE A 181 16.77 2.18 17.01
CA ILE A 181 18.12 1.61 17.15
C ILE A 181 19.13 2.33 16.26
N LYS A 182 18.76 2.60 15.00
CA LYS A 182 19.62 3.33 14.05
C LYS A 182 19.80 4.80 14.42
N LEU A 183 18.93 5.34 15.26
CA LEU A 183 19.02 6.67 15.86
C LEU A 183 19.65 6.65 17.26
N GLU A 184 20.24 5.52 17.67
CA GLU A 184 20.87 5.32 19.00
C GLU A 184 19.91 5.45 20.19
N ARG A 185 18.59 5.40 19.95
CA ARG A 185 17.52 5.46 20.96
C ARG A 185 17.12 4.07 21.44
N THR A 186 18.10 3.28 21.86
CA THR A 186 17.94 1.86 22.25
C THR A 186 17.03 1.67 23.47
N MET A 187 17.00 2.64 24.38
CA MET A 187 16.13 2.64 25.57
C MET A 187 14.64 2.69 25.20
N GLU A 188 14.29 3.35 24.09
CA GLU A 188 12.92 3.43 23.59
C GLU A 188 12.55 2.23 22.72
N ALA A 189 13.51 1.67 21.98
CA ALA A 189 13.30 0.49 21.15
C ALA A 189 13.04 -0.78 21.98
N ARG A 190 13.78 -0.96 23.09
CA ARG A 190 13.72 -2.17 23.93
C ARG A 190 12.31 -2.53 24.42
N PRO A 191 11.52 -1.62 25.05
CA PRO A 191 10.18 -1.98 25.53
C PRO A 191 9.26 -2.41 24.37
N ILE A 192 9.32 -1.73 23.22
CA ILE A 192 8.50 -2.07 22.05
C ILE A 192 8.79 -3.50 21.57
N LEU A 193 10.07 -3.91 21.55
CA LEU A 193 10.47 -5.26 21.17
C LEU A 193 10.01 -6.31 22.20
N LEU A 194 10.04 -5.98 23.50
CA LEU A 194 9.52 -6.85 24.54
C LEU A 194 8.01 -7.03 24.43
N ASP A 195 7.26 -5.97 24.12
CA ASP A 195 5.82 -6.03 23.88
C ASP A 195 5.49 -6.97 22.71
N VAL A 196 6.28 -6.95 21.63
CA VAL A 196 6.16 -7.94 20.53
C VAL A 196 6.37 -9.37 21.04
N LEU A 197 7.39 -9.61 21.86
CA LEU A 197 7.65 -10.96 22.40
C LEU A 197 6.62 -11.42 23.43
N GLN A 198 5.95 -10.50 24.11
CA GLN A 198 4.87 -10.79 25.06
C GLN A 198 3.52 -11.01 24.38
N GLY A 199 3.39 -10.70 23.09
CA GLY A 199 2.15 -10.90 22.34
C GLY A 199 1.21 -9.70 22.34
N GLU A 200 1.68 -8.52 22.74
CA GLU A 200 0.84 -7.32 22.92
C GLU A 200 0.37 -6.71 21.59
N PHE A 201 1.01 -7.08 20.47
CA PHE A 201 0.62 -6.63 19.13
C PHE A 201 -0.04 -7.73 18.29
N PRO A 202 -1.04 -7.39 17.46
CA PRO A 202 -1.51 -8.28 16.40
C PRO A 202 -0.35 -8.77 15.53
N GLY A 203 -0.32 -10.08 15.23
CA GLY A 203 0.75 -10.70 14.44
C GLY A 203 2.00 -11.09 15.24
N SER A 204 2.03 -10.86 16.56
CA SER A 204 3.14 -11.31 17.42
C SER A 204 3.28 -12.83 17.51
N ASP A 205 2.23 -13.57 17.16
CA ASP A 205 2.27 -15.04 17.07
C ASP A 205 3.03 -15.53 15.83
N ASP A 206 3.32 -14.66 14.84
CA ASP A 206 4.12 -15.02 13.68
C ASP A 206 5.58 -15.28 14.12
N PRO A 207 6.12 -16.49 13.91
CA PRO A 207 7.50 -16.81 14.27
C PRO A 207 8.51 -15.84 13.65
N LYS A 208 8.22 -15.27 12.47
CA LYS A 208 9.11 -14.29 11.83
C LYS A 208 9.17 -12.97 12.58
N ALA A 209 8.03 -12.51 13.09
CA ALA A 209 7.98 -11.27 13.88
C ALA A 209 8.74 -11.45 15.20
N ARG A 210 8.58 -12.60 15.87
CA ARG A 210 9.31 -12.93 17.10
C ARG A 210 10.82 -13.07 16.88
N SER A 211 11.24 -13.84 15.88
CA SER A 211 12.65 -13.99 15.50
C SER A 211 13.29 -12.62 15.25
N ARG A 212 12.59 -11.77 14.49
CA ARG A 212 13.08 -10.41 14.22
C ARG A 212 13.19 -9.56 15.49
N ALA A 213 12.23 -9.66 16.41
CA ALA A 213 12.30 -8.92 17.66
C ALA A 213 13.45 -9.40 18.56
N GLU A 214 13.67 -10.72 18.63
CA GLU A 214 14.81 -11.33 19.33
C GLU A 214 16.16 -10.89 18.73
N GLU A 215 16.30 -10.94 17.41
CA GLU A 215 17.50 -10.46 16.69
C GLU A 215 17.80 -9.00 16.99
N LEU A 216 16.77 -8.14 16.96
CA LEU A 216 16.93 -6.71 17.28
C LEU A 216 17.32 -6.49 18.74
N LEU A 217 16.75 -7.26 19.69
CA LEU A 217 17.10 -7.19 21.11
C LEU A 217 18.53 -7.65 21.40
N GLN A 218 19.00 -8.71 20.74
CA GLN A 218 20.38 -9.17 20.85
C GLN A 218 21.37 -8.12 20.34
N GLY A 219 20.99 -7.38 19.29
CA GLY A 219 21.77 -6.26 18.75
C GLY A 219 21.86 -5.02 19.66
N LEU A 220 21.14 -4.99 20.80
CA LEU A 220 21.18 -3.88 21.76
C LEU A 220 22.27 -4.01 22.84
N GLU A 221 23.01 -5.12 22.88
CA GLU A 221 24.13 -5.31 23.81
C GLU A 221 25.20 -4.20 23.58
N PRO A 222 25.79 -3.64 24.65
CA PRO A 222 26.38 -2.31 24.62
C PRO A 222 27.61 -2.20 23.72
N SER A 223 27.51 -1.36 22.69
CA SER A 223 28.66 -0.75 22.01
C SER A 223 28.81 0.69 22.52
N GLU A 224 29.97 0.98 23.11
CA GLU A 224 30.31 2.29 23.65
C GLU A 224 30.40 3.36 22.54
N ALA A 225 29.67 4.47 22.75
CA ALA A 225 29.84 5.83 22.20
C ALA A 225 29.84 6.05 20.66
N SER A 226 28.95 6.93 20.16
CA SER A 226 29.29 8.35 19.96
C SER A 226 28.13 9.23 19.43
N SER A 227 27.88 10.33 20.16
CA SER A 227 27.42 11.67 19.73
C SER A 227 26.69 11.92 18.39
N LEU A 228 25.44 12.34 18.55
CA LEU A 228 24.58 13.24 17.76
C LEU A 228 25.18 14.08 16.62
N GLN A 229 24.44 14.10 15.49
CA GLN A 229 23.87 15.30 14.86
C GLN A 229 22.75 14.90 13.87
N SER A 230 21.58 15.56 13.92
CA SER A 230 20.52 15.41 12.90
C SER A 230 20.26 16.73 12.17
N SER A 231 20.13 16.67 10.84
CA SER A 231 19.87 17.83 10.00
C SER A 231 18.36 18.16 10.00
N GLY A 232 17.97 19.25 10.67
CA GLY A 232 16.57 19.58 10.96
C GLY A 232 15.71 20.14 9.81
N LEU A 233 16.19 20.18 8.55
CA LEU A 233 15.42 20.78 7.45
C LEU A 233 14.48 19.80 6.74
N ALA A 234 14.95 18.58 6.45
CA ALA A 234 14.09 17.53 5.87
C ALA A 234 12.98 17.09 6.84
N GLN A 235 13.27 17.17 8.14
CA GLN A 235 12.34 16.83 9.23
C GLN A 235 11.04 17.64 9.17
N LYS A 236 11.12 18.96 9.02
CA LYS A 236 9.96 19.85 9.06
C LYS A 236 8.97 19.60 7.92
N VAL A 237 9.47 19.17 6.76
CA VAL A 237 8.62 18.90 5.60
C VAL A 237 7.83 17.61 5.80
N GLU A 238 8.47 16.57 6.33
CA GLU A 238 7.78 15.31 6.62
C GLU A 238 6.78 15.45 7.77
N ASP A 239 7.15 16.17 8.83
CA ASP A 239 6.24 16.42 9.95
C ASP A 239 5.01 17.22 9.50
N ALA A 240 5.19 18.27 8.71
CA ALA A 240 4.09 19.06 8.17
C ALA A 240 3.15 18.22 7.28
N PHE A 241 3.71 17.33 6.45
CA PHE A 241 2.91 16.41 5.62
C PHE A 241 2.07 15.46 6.49
N ILE A 242 2.65 14.94 7.58
CA ILE A 242 1.95 14.02 8.48
C ILE A 242 0.90 14.75 9.33
N GLU A 243 1.17 15.98 9.77
CA GLU A 243 0.17 16.82 10.44
C GLU A 243 -1.02 17.13 9.53
N GLU A 244 -0.77 17.45 8.25
CA GLU A 244 -1.83 17.66 7.26
C GLU A 244 -2.64 16.38 7.03
N LEU A 245 -1.95 15.24 6.89
CA LEU A 245 -2.58 13.93 6.78
C LEU A 245 -3.48 13.64 8.00
N ASP A 246 -3.01 13.96 9.20
CA ASP A 246 -3.76 13.78 10.44
C ASP A 246 -4.98 14.67 10.54
N HIS A 247 -4.84 15.93 10.17
CA HIS A 247 -5.96 16.86 10.16
C HIS A 247 -7.06 16.35 9.24
N LEU A 248 -6.70 15.91 8.02
CA LEU A 248 -7.65 15.32 7.09
C LEU A 248 -8.24 14.02 7.66
N MET A 249 -7.42 13.09 8.13
CA MET A 249 -7.92 11.82 8.70
C MET A 249 -8.87 12.00 9.90
N ASN A 250 -8.64 13.01 10.74
CA ASN A 250 -9.51 13.33 11.87
C ASN A 250 -10.83 13.97 11.44
N GLN A 251 -10.85 14.78 10.38
CA GLN A 251 -12.10 15.23 9.76
C GLN A 251 -12.87 14.08 9.10
N TRP A 252 -12.14 13.05 8.66
CA TRP A 252 -12.67 11.86 8.02
C TRP A 252 -13.22 10.79 8.97
N VAL A 253 -13.21 11.03 10.29
CA VAL A 253 -14.02 10.24 11.22
C VAL A 253 -15.44 10.24 10.65
N PRO A 254 -16.00 9.07 10.28
CA PRO A 254 -17.32 9.02 9.70
C PRO A 254 -18.20 9.81 10.64
N LEU A 255 -18.91 10.81 10.12
CA LEU A 255 -20.11 11.33 10.77
C LEU A 255 -20.85 10.07 11.23
N ARG A 256 -20.72 9.75 12.52
CA ARG A 256 -21.46 8.66 13.13
C ARG A 256 -22.86 8.92 12.66
N SER A 257 -23.54 7.88 12.19
CA SER A 257 -24.96 7.93 11.92
C SER A 257 -25.71 8.20 13.24
N LYS A 258 -25.55 9.39 13.81
CA LYS A 258 -26.63 10.03 14.52
C LYS A 258 -27.57 10.39 13.40
N ARG A 259 -28.66 9.61 13.27
CA ARG A 259 -29.88 10.21 12.73
C ARG A 259 -30.01 11.55 13.43
N LEU A 260 -29.98 12.64 12.67
CA LEU A 260 -30.26 13.96 13.21
C LEU A 260 -31.62 13.85 13.90
N PRO A 261 -31.75 14.19 15.19
CA PRO A 261 -33.04 14.19 15.87
C PRO A 261 -33.83 15.43 15.45
N ILE A 262 -34.18 15.50 14.16
CA ILE A 262 -35.07 16.51 13.57
C ILE A 262 -36.14 15.85 12.68
N PHE A 263 -36.08 14.53 12.45
CA PHE A 263 -37.12 13.79 11.71
C PHE A 263 -37.87 12.77 12.59
N GLU A 264 -38.26 13.17 13.80
CA GLU A 264 -39.27 12.47 14.63
C GLU A 264 -40.60 13.22 14.75
N GLU A 265 -40.80 14.29 13.98
CA GLU A 265 -42.13 14.91 13.87
C GLU A 265 -42.50 15.07 12.39
N ILE A 266 -43.73 14.67 12.07
CA ILE A 266 -44.40 14.64 10.78
C ILE A 266 -44.22 13.35 9.96
N SER A 267 -44.92 12.30 10.40
CA SER A 267 -45.82 11.54 9.53
C SER A 267 -47.25 11.88 10.00
N PRO A 268 -48.31 12.01 9.17
CA PRO A 268 -48.52 11.36 7.86
C PRO A 268 -49.23 12.22 6.78
N PHE A 269 -48.79 12.18 5.52
CA PHE A 269 -49.69 12.32 4.36
C PHE A 269 -49.08 11.48 3.22
N ARG A 270 -49.50 10.22 3.12
CA ARG A 270 -50.61 9.71 2.29
C ARG A 270 -50.15 9.39 0.88
N ASP A 271 -50.30 8.12 0.55
CA ASP A 271 -50.43 7.61 -0.80
C ASP A 271 -51.20 8.59 -1.69
N GLN A 272 -50.60 8.95 -2.83
CA GLN A 272 -51.26 9.15 -4.12
C GLN A 272 -50.22 9.63 -5.11
N LEU A 273 -49.82 8.74 -6.02
CA LEU A 273 -49.95 8.93 -7.47
C LEU A 273 -49.24 7.76 -8.16
N ALA A 274 -49.95 6.64 -8.21
CA ALA A 274 -50.00 5.85 -9.42
C ALA A 274 -50.98 6.54 -10.36
N CYS A 275 -50.49 6.94 -11.53
CA CYS A 275 -51.18 6.98 -12.83
C CYS A 275 -50.08 7.08 -13.89
#